data_AF-A0AAV5LRZ2-F1
#
_entry.id   AF-A0AAV5LRZ2-F1
#
_cell.length_a   1.000
_cell.length_b   1.000
_cell.length_c   1.000
_cell.angle_alpha   90.00
_cell.angle_beta   90.00
_cell.angle_gamma   90.00
#
_symmetry.space_group_name_H-M   'P 1'
#
loop_
_entity.id
_entity.type
_entity.pdbx_description
1 polymer ?
#
loop_
_entity_poly.entity_id
_entity_poly.type
_entity_poly.pdbx_seq_one_letter_code
_entity_poly.pdbx_strand_id
1 'polypeptide(L)'
;MSPVRGTCTPRARSPPAEIQAVEAGGGHCRGATTHLNMEPGDCHGDHTAVSALVQAAIQRVVVGIRHPFQHLRGNSIRALRSQGLHVEVLGEDVQSKIVEEAQKSCLLVNLPLIHRATSRVPFSVLKYAMTLDGKIAASSGHAAWISSKMSRHRVFELWGRSDAIVVGGNTICRDNPLLTTRHGGWHMPIRIVMTQILDLPVEANLWDMSEV
;
A
#
# COMPACT_ATOMS: atom_id res chain seq x y z
N MET A 1 -13.93 15.26 22.82
CA MET A 1 -13.69 14.17 21.86
C MET A 1 -13.06 14.78 20.61
N SER A 2 -11.73 14.75 20.51
CA SER A 2 -11.01 15.27 19.34
C SER A 2 -10.96 14.16 18.29
N PRO A 3 -11.26 14.42 17.00
CA PRO A 3 -11.14 13.40 15.98
C PRO A 3 -9.67 12.99 15.87
N VAL A 4 -9.43 11.68 15.95
CA VAL A 4 -8.11 11.09 15.64
C VAL A 4 -7.81 11.45 14.19
N ARG A 5 -7.11 12.56 13.99
CA ARG A 5 -6.49 12.90 12.71
C ARG A 5 -5.53 11.76 12.42
N GLY A 6 -5.74 11.06 11.31
CA GLY A 6 -4.78 10.08 10.82
C GLY A 6 -3.47 10.80 10.54
N THR A 7 -2.60 10.87 11.54
CA THR A 7 -1.24 11.38 11.40
C THR A 7 -0.49 10.38 10.55
N CYS A 8 -0.22 10.75 9.30
CA CYS A 8 0.80 10.06 8.54
C CYS A 8 2.12 10.21 9.32
N THR A 9 2.69 9.07 9.73
CA THR A 9 3.89 9.00 10.56
C THR A 9 5.11 9.61 9.85
N PRO A 10 6.05 10.22 10.60
CA PRO A 10 7.25 10.87 10.07
C PRO A 10 8.37 9.84 9.87
N ARG A 11 8.32 9.04 8.80
CA ARG A 11 9.54 8.45 8.22
C ARG A 11 9.74 9.11 6.86
N ALA A 12 11.00 9.41 6.51
CA ALA A 12 11.38 10.15 5.31
C ALA A 12 10.58 9.67 4.10
N ARG A 13 9.61 10.47 3.67
CA ARG A 13 8.77 10.14 2.52
C ARG A 13 9.65 10.27 1.29
N SER A 14 9.80 9.19 0.53
CA SER A 14 10.24 9.31 -0.86
C SER A 14 9.33 10.31 -1.56
N PRO A 15 9.86 11.14 -2.48
CA PRO A 15 9.05 12.09 -3.24
C PRO A 15 7.87 11.38 -3.94
N PRO A 16 6.76 12.07 -4.24
CA PRO A 16 5.70 11.54 -5.08
C PRO A 16 6.25 10.92 -6.38
N ALA A 17 5.58 9.88 -6.88
CA ALA A 17 6.03 9.12 -8.04
C ALA A 17 6.16 10.00 -9.30
N GLU A 18 5.32 11.03 -9.40
CA GLU A 18 5.31 12.03 -10.47
C GLU A 18 6.60 12.84 -10.48
N ILE A 19 7.11 13.23 -9.31
CA ILE A 19 8.38 13.97 -9.19
C ILE A 19 9.52 13.06 -9.59
N GLN A 20 9.55 11.82 -9.07
CA GLN A 20 10.59 10.85 -9.42
C GLN A 20 10.61 10.56 -10.93
N ALA A 21 9.43 10.45 -11.56
CA ALA A 21 9.32 10.23 -12.99
C ALA A 21 9.82 11.44 -13.81
N VAL A 22 9.52 12.66 -13.36
CA VAL A 22 10.02 13.90 -13.97
C VAL A 22 11.55 13.99 -13.84
N GLU A 23 12.09 13.73 -12.66
CA GLU A 23 13.53 13.73 -12.40
C GLU A 23 14.25 12.68 -13.28
N ALA A 24 13.71 11.48 -13.37
CA ALA A 24 14.25 10.41 -14.20
C ALA A 24 14.14 10.70 -15.71
N GLY A 25 13.05 11.36 -16.14
CA GLY A 25 12.86 11.73 -17.55
C GLY A 25 13.72 12.91 -17.99
N GLY A 26 14.01 13.85 -17.08
CA GLY A 26 14.85 15.02 -17.33
C GLY A 26 14.36 15.82 -18.54
N GLY A 27 15.27 16.15 -19.46
CA GLY A 27 14.94 16.91 -20.67
C GLY A 27 13.94 16.23 -21.62
N HIS A 28 13.73 14.92 -21.49
CA HIS A 28 12.78 14.16 -22.34
C HIS A 28 11.32 14.36 -21.94
N CYS A 29 11.04 14.98 -20.79
CA CYS A 29 9.67 15.23 -20.35
C CYS A 29 8.95 16.26 -21.23
N ARG A 30 9.68 17.18 -21.87
CA ARG A 30 9.07 18.25 -22.65
C ARG A 30 8.30 17.67 -23.84
N GLY A 31 7.00 17.94 -23.91
CA GLY A 31 6.12 17.43 -24.95
C GLY A 31 5.70 15.96 -24.74
N ALA A 32 6.15 15.31 -23.67
CA ALA A 32 5.86 13.90 -23.45
C ALA A 32 4.43 13.66 -22.94
N THR A 33 4.04 12.38 -22.94
CA THR A 33 2.84 11.88 -22.27
C THR A 33 3.25 11.17 -20.98
N THR A 34 2.61 11.51 -19.87
CA THR A 34 2.76 10.77 -18.60
C THR A 34 1.53 9.92 -18.34
N HIS A 35 1.74 8.74 -17.75
CA HIS A 35 0.69 7.80 -17.38
C HIS A 35 0.69 7.61 -15.86
N LEU A 36 -0.43 7.91 -15.22
CA LEU A 36 -0.62 7.83 -13.78
C LEU A 36 -1.61 6.71 -13.47
N ASN A 37 -1.26 5.79 -12.57
CA ASN A 37 -2.19 4.72 -12.18
C ASN A 37 -3.41 5.24 -11.40
N MET A 38 -3.29 6.40 -10.78
CA MET A 38 -4.32 7.08 -9.99
C MET A 38 -4.10 8.59 -10.06
N GLU A 39 -5.17 9.36 -9.94
CA GLU A 39 -5.11 10.81 -9.80
C GLU A 39 -4.21 11.20 -8.59
N PRO A 40 -3.22 12.09 -8.77
CA PRO A 40 -2.36 12.55 -7.68
C PRO A 40 -3.18 13.15 -6.54
N GLY A 41 -2.90 12.75 -5.31
CA GLY A 41 -3.54 13.32 -4.13
C GLY A 41 -2.69 14.42 -3.52
N ASP A 42 -3.15 15.66 -3.58
CA ASP A 42 -2.52 16.79 -2.89
C ASP A 42 -2.84 16.72 -1.39
N CYS A 43 -2.13 15.87 -0.64
CA CYS A 43 -2.29 15.84 0.81
C CYS A 43 -1.76 17.16 1.40
N HIS A 44 -2.62 17.88 2.12
CA HIS A 44 -2.29 19.16 2.80
C HIS A 44 -2.02 20.38 1.89
N GLY A 45 -2.56 20.40 0.67
CA GLY A 45 -2.39 21.55 -0.24
C GLY A 45 -1.02 21.60 -0.89
N ASP A 46 -0.28 20.49 -0.83
CA ASP A 46 0.96 20.34 -1.58
C ASP A 46 0.62 20.05 -3.05
N HIS A 47 0.82 21.04 -3.92
CA HIS A 47 0.63 20.93 -5.37
C HIS A 47 1.89 20.41 -6.09
N THR A 48 2.86 19.82 -5.37
CA THR A 48 4.16 19.41 -5.93
C THR A 48 4.04 18.50 -7.14
N ALA A 49 3.13 17.53 -7.16
CA ALA A 49 2.93 16.64 -8.30
C ALA A 49 2.45 17.40 -9.55
N VAL A 50 1.44 18.27 -9.39
CA VAL A 50 0.93 19.11 -10.48
C VAL A 50 2.02 20.07 -10.97
N SER A 51 2.69 20.76 -10.04
CA SER A 51 3.77 21.70 -10.36
C SER A 51 4.92 21.01 -11.10
N ALA A 52 5.34 19.81 -10.67
CA ALA A 52 6.41 19.06 -11.32
C ALA A 52 6.07 18.71 -12.78
N LEU A 53 4.85 18.21 -13.03
CA LEU A 53 4.41 17.85 -14.39
C LEU A 53 4.33 19.09 -15.30
N VAL A 54 3.86 20.22 -14.77
CA VAL A 54 3.77 21.50 -15.50
C VAL A 54 5.17 22.04 -15.79
N GLN A 55 6.05 22.10 -14.79
CA GLN A 55 7.43 22.59 -14.94
C GLN A 55 8.25 21.74 -15.91
N ALA A 56 8.00 20.42 -15.94
CA ALA A 56 8.60 19.49 -16.89
C ALA A 56 8.08 19.66 -18.32
N ALA A 57 7.13 20.57 -18.56
CA ALA A 57 6.49 20.84 -19.84
C ALA A 57 5.87 19.57 -20.48
N ILE A 58 5.28 18.71 -19.65
CA ILE A 58 4.48 17.56 -20.10
C ILE A 58 3.28 18.09 -20.89
N GLN A 59 2.99 17.48 -22.05
CA GLN A 59 1.88 17.91 -22.89
C GLN A 59 0.59 17.17 -22.56
N ARG A 60 0.70 15.89 -22.23
CA ARG A 60 -0.43 14.99 -22.03
C ARG A 60 -0.31 14.18 -20.75
N VAL A 61 -1.41 14.04 -20.02
CA VAL A 61 -1.51 13.24 -18.79
C VAL A 61 -2.66 12.25 -18.96
N VAL A 62 -2.37 10.96 -18.80
CA VAL A 62 -3.38 9.90 -18.82
C VAL A 62 -3.53 9.36 -17.40
N VAL A 63 -4.72 9.48 -16.83
CA VAL A 63 -5.04 9.08 -15.45
C VAL A 63 -5.87 7.80 -15.45
N GLY A 64 -5.38 6.76 -14.78
CA GLY A 64 -6.02 5.45 -14.74
C GLY A 64 -7.32 5.41 -13.94
N ILE A 65 -7.31 5.96 -12.72
CA ILE A 65 -8.52 6.10 -11.89
C ILE A 65 -8.51 7.45 -11.17
N ARG A 66 -9.70 8.01 -10.91
CA ARG A 66 -9.83 9.19 -10.05
C ARG A 66 -9.50 8.88 -8.60
N HIS A 67 -9.14 9.92 -7.85
CA HIS A 67 -8.80 9.76 -6.44
C HIS A 67 -10.02 9.21 -5.65
N PRO A 68 -9.85 8.17 -4.80
CA PRO A 68 -10.98 7.54 -4.12
C PRO A 68 -11.61 8.43 -3.04
N PHE A 69 -10.82 9.26 -2.34
CA PHE A 69 -11.35 10.23 -1.38
C PHE A 69 -12.04 11.42 -2.04
N GLN A 70 -13.29 11.70 -1.63
CA GLN A 70 -14.14 12.75 -2.21
C GLN A 70 -13.51 14.16 -2.18
N HIS A 71 -12.79 14.52 -1.11
CA HIS A 71 -12.19 15.84 -0.96
C HIS A 71 -10.96 16.08 -1.87
N LEU A 72 -10.39 15.01 -2.47
CA LEU A 72 -9.27 15.08 -3.40
C LEU A 72 -9.69 14.84 -4.85
N ARG A 73 -10.85 14.19 -5.05
CA ARG A 73 -11.33 13.73 -6.35
C ARG A 73 -11.51 14.90 -7.34
N GLY A 74 -10.81 14.80 -8.46
CA GLY A 74 -10.86 15.77 -9.56
C GLY A 74 -10.05 17.05 -9.33
N ASN A 75 -9.42 17.25 -8.16
CA ASN A 75 -8.68 18.49 -7.88
C ASN A 75 -7.48 18.63 -8.81
N SER A 76 -6.62 17.60 -8.86
CA SER A 76 -5.39 17.59 -9.65
C SER A 76 -5.70 17.57 -11.14
N ILE A 77 -6.75 16.84 -11.56
CA ILE A 77 -7.21 16.85 -12.95
C ILE A 77 -7.63 18.27 -13.38
N ARG A 78 -8.42 18.97 -12.57
CA ARG A 78 -8.82 20.37 -12.87
C ARG A 78 -7.62 21.31 -12.88
N ALA A 79 -6.69 21.15 -11.94
CA ALA A 79 -5.49 21.98 -11.87
C ALA A 79 -4.60 21.80 -13.12
N LEU A 80 -4.31 20.56 -13.52
CA LEU A 80 -3.53 20.27 -14.73
C LEU A 80 -4.20 20.81 -16.00
N ARG A 81 -5.52 20.63 -16.13
CA ARG A 81 -6.30 21.18 -17.27
C ARG A 81 -6.24 22.72 -17.28
N SER A 82 -6.32 23.38 -16.12
CA SER A 82 -6.23 24.84 -16.02
C SER A 82 -4.86 25.40 -16.40
N GLN A 83 -3.81 24.58 -16.30
CA GLN A 83 -2.45 24.91 -16.74
C GLN A 83 -2.22 24.59 -18.24
N GLY A 84 -3.25 24.18 -18.96
CA GLY A 84 -3.21 23.92 -20.41
C GLY A 84 -2.74 22.52 -20.81
N LEU A 85 -2.59 21.58 -19.86
CA LEU A 85 -2.23 20.20 -20.18
C LEU A 85 -3.45 19.42 -20.70
N HIS A 86 -3.22 18.53 -21.66
CA HIS A 86 -4.25 17.60 -22.14
C HIS A 86 -4.38 16.43 -21.18
N VAL A 87 -5.45 16.40 -20.37
CA VAL A 87 -5.67 15.36 -19.36
C VAL A 87 -6.84 14.46 -19.75
N GLU A 88 -6.58 13.16 -19.87
CA GLU A 88 -7.59 12.12 -20.11
C GLU A 88 -7.70 11.17 -18.92
N VAL A 89 -8.93 10.86 -18.53
CA VAL A 89 -9.23 9.86 -17.52
C VAL A 89 -9.75 8.60 -18.22
N LEU A 90 -9.10 7.46 -17.93
CA LEU A 90 -9.48 6.17 -18.48
C LEU A 90 -10.92 5.79 -18.04
N GLY A 91 -11.73 5.36 -19.00
CA GLY A 91 -13.14 5.03 -18.79
C GLY A 91 -14.09 6.23 -18.83
N GLU A 92 -13.58 7.46 -18.80
CA GLU A 92 -14.38 8.69 -18.94
C GLU A 92 -14.11 9.35 -20.30
N ASP A 93 -12.87 9.80 -20.51
CA ASP A 93 -12.46 10.54 -21.72
C ASP A 93 -11.99 9.58 -22.84
N VAL A 94 -11.54 8.38 -22.48
CA VAL A 94 -11.06 7.35 -23.42
C VAL A 94 -11.70 6.01 -23.09
N GLN A 95 -12.33 5.38 -24.08
CA GLN A 95 -13.04 4.10 -23.92
C GLN A 95 -12.56 3.08 -24.95
N SER A 96 -12.12 1.92 -24.47
CA SER A 96 -11.84 0.73 -25.29
C SER A 96 -11.67 -0.49 -24.40
N LYS A 97 -11.71 -1.69 -24.98
CA LYS A 97 -11.44 -2.95 -24.26
C LYS A 97 -10.06 -2.96 -23.57
N ILE A 98 -9.05 -2.37 -24.21
CA ILE A 98 -7.70 -2.27 -23.64
C ILE A 98 -7.68 -1.33 -22.43
N VAL A 99 -8.47 -0.24 -22.50
CA VAL A 99 -8.60 0.71 -21.40
C VAL A 99 -9.28 0.09 -20.18
N GLU A 100 -10.29 -0.77 -20.37
CA GLU A 100 -10.92 -1.49 -19.26
C GLU A 100 -9.92 -2.38 -18.50
N GLU A 101 -9.03 -3.10 -19.20
CA GLU A 101 -7.99 -3.93 -18.58
C GLU A 101 -6.92 -3.09 -17.86
N ALA A 102 -6.54 -1.95 -18.45
CA ALA A 102 -5.65 -1.00 -17.81
C ALA A 102 -6.27 -0.43 -16.51
N GLN A 103 -7.57 -0.10 -16.54
CA GLN A 103 -8.30 0.39 -15.38
C GLN A 103 -8.41 -0.67 -14.28
N LYS A 104 -8.68 -1.93 -14.63
CA LYS A 104 -8.65 -3.07 -13.68
C LYS A 104 -7.29 -3.17 -12.98
N SER A 105 -6.20 -3.04 -13.74
CA SER A 105 -4.84 -3.06 -13.17
C SER A 105 -4.60 -1.90 -12.20
N CYS A 106 -5.09 -0.70 -12.54
CA CYS A 106 -5.03 0.48 -11.67
C CYS A 106 -5.85 0.31 -10.38
N LEU A 107 -7.01 -0.34 -10.46
CA LEU A 107 -7.83 -0.68 -9.28
C LEU A 107 -7.13 -1.70 -8.38
N LEU A 108 -6.52 -2.74 -8.96
CA LEU A 108 -5.85 -3.81 -8.21
C LEU A 108 -4.64 -3.29 -7.42
N VAL A 109 -3.80 -2.44 -8.02
CA VAL A 109 -2.62 -1.89 -7.33
C VAL A 109 -3.00 -0.91 -6.21
N ASN A 110 -4.14 -0.22 -6.34
CA ASN A 110 -4.65 0.74 -5.35
C ASN A 110 -5.73 0.15 -4.42
N LEU A 111 -5.99 -1.15 -4.48
CA LEU A 111 -7.09 -1.81 -3.78
C LEU A 111 -7.15 -1.49 -2.26
N PRO A 112 -6.02 -1.51 -1.50
CA PRO A 112 -6.07 -1.18 -0.07
C PRO A 112 -6.57 0.24 0.22
N LEU A 113 -6.12 1.22 -0.58
CA LEU A 113 -6.53 2.61 -0.45
C LEU A 113 -8.01 2.79 -0.81
N ILE A 114 -8.45 2.17 -1.91
CA ILE A 114 -9.84 2.22 -2.36
C ILE A 114 -10.75 1.60 -1.30
N HIS A 115 -10.40 0.42 -0.79
CA HIS A 115 -11.15 -0.25 0.26
C HIS A 115 -11.27 0.62 1.52
N ARG A 116 -10.16 1.23 1.96
CA ARG A 116 -10.18 2.16 3.09
C ARG A 116 -11.09 3.36 2.83
N ALA A 117 -11.08 3.92 1.63
CA ALA A 117 -11.90 5.07 1.28
C ALA A 117 -13.40 4.77 1.26
N THR A 118 -13.79 3.57 0.82
CA THR A 118 -15.20 3.15 0.73
C THR A 118 -15.74 2.61 2.05
N SER A 119 -15.01 1.70 2.69
CA SER A 119 -15.47 0.96 3.87
C SER A 119 -15.11 1.62 5.20
N ARG A 120 -14.17 2.58 5.19
CA ARG A 120 -13.58 3.22 6.38
C ARG A 120 -12.92 2.24 7.36
N VAL A 121 -12.59 1.03 6.90
CA VAL A 121 -11.82 0.03 7.65
C VAL A 121 -10.60 -0.44 6.85
N PRO A 122 -9.55 -0.97 7.52
CA PRO A 122 -8.37 -1.46 6.84
C PRO A 122 -8.68 -2.62 5.89
N PHE A 123 -8.01 -2.64 4.73
CA PHE A 123 -8.01 -3.82 3.87
C PHE A 123 -7.20 -4.92 4.57
N SER A 124 -7.85 -6.05 4.84
CA SER A 124 -7.28 -7.13 5.65
C SER A 124 -7.08 -8.39 4.82
N VAL A 125 -5.91 -9.01 4.97
CA VAL A 125 -5.59 -10.30 4.34
C VAL A 125 -5.46 -11.36 5.42
N LEU A 126 -6.35 -12.35 5.39
CA LEU A 126 -6.20 -13.54 6.22
C LEU A 126 -5.23 -14.52 5.56
N LYS A 127 -4.12 -14.82 6.23
CA LYS A 127 -3.17 -15.84 5.80
C LYS A 127 -3.15 -17.00 6.79
N TYR A 128 -3.22 -18.22 6.27
CA TYR A 128 -3.02 -19.45 7.06
C TYR A 128 -2.23 -20.47 6.23
N ALA A 129 -1.75 -21.53 6.88
CA ALA A 129 -1.11 -22.67 6.24
C ALA A 129 -1.69 -23.94 6.85
N MET A 130 -2.04 -24.92 6.02
CA MET A 130 -2.67 -26.15 6.46
C MET A 130 -2.16 -27.35 5.66
N THR A 131 -2.30 -28.54 6.25
CA THR A 131 -2.21 -29.81 5.54
C THR A 131 -3.36 -29.95 4.54
N LEU A 132 -3.29 -30.96 3.65
CA LEU A 132 -4.33 -31.20 2.64
C LEU A 132 -5.70 -31.50 3.25
N ASP A 133 -5.74 -32.14 4.43
CA ASP A 133 -6.95 -32.43 5.20
C ASP A 133 -7.38 -31.28 6.15
N GLY A 134 -6.77 -30.10 6.00
CA GLY A 134 -7.24 -28.87 6.65
C GLY A 134 -6.71 -28.63 8.06
N LYS A 135 -5.59 -29.24 8.46
CA LYS A 135 -5.02 -29.10 9.81
C LYS A 135 -3.89 -28.07 9.83
N ILE A 136 -3.87 -27.25 10.88
CA ILE A 136 -2.80 -26.25 11.11
C ILE A 136 -1.74 -26.72 12.11
N ALA A 137 -1.95 -27.87 12.75
CA ALA A 137 -1.05 -28.53 13.68
C ALA A 137 -1.46 -30.00 13.83
N ALA A 138 -0.52 -30.86 14.24
CA ALA A 138 -0.82 -32.21 14.70
C ALA A 138 -1.61 -32.19 16.03
N SER A 139 -2.21 -33.32 16.41
CA SER A 139 -2.90 -33.48 17.71
C SER A 139 -1.98 -33.23 18.91
N SER A 140 -0.67 -33.44 18.75
CA SER A 140 0.36 -33.10 19.73
C SER A 140 0.68 -31.60 19.83
N GLY A 141 0.13 -30.77 18.93
CA GLY A 141 0.43 -29.35 18.82
C GLY A 141 1.61 -29.01 17.90
N HIS A 142 2.32 -30.01 17.34
CA HIS A 142 3.41 -29.76 16.39
C HIS A 142 2.90 -29.12 15.10
N ALA A 143 3.39 -27.93 14.76
CA ALA A 143 2.94 -27.13 13.61
C ALA A 143 4.09 -26.66 12.69
N ALA A 144 5.32 -27.12 12.96
CA ALA A 144 6.48 -26.65 12.22
C ALA A 144 6.45 -27.15 10.77
N TRP A 145 6.68 -26.22 9.84
CA TRP A 145 6.97 -26.51 8.43
C TRP A 145 5.89 -27.29 7.66
N ILE A 146 4.61 -27.06 7.96
CA ILE A 146 3.48 -27.54 7.14
C ILE A 146 3.59 -27.03 5.69
N SER A 147 3.88 -25.73 5.51
CA SER A 147 4.06 -25.15 4.18
C SER A 147 5.53 -25.06 3.79
N SER A 148 5.81 -25.09 2.48
CA SER A 148 7.15 -25.06 1.91
C SER A 148 7.90 -23.74 2.18
N LYS A 149 9.23 -23.74 1.98
CA LYS A 149 10.05 -22.51 2.05
C LYS A 149 9.53 -21.41 1.12
N MET A 150 9.10 -21.78 -0.09
CA MET A 150 8.51 -20.85 -1.06
C MET A 150 7.23 -20.18 -0.53
N SER A 151 6.34 -20.96 0.10
CA SER A 151 5.14 -20.42 0.75
C SER A 151 5.49 -19.40 1.85
N ARG A 152 6.53 -19.68 2.63
CA ARG A 152 6.99 -18.77 3.70
C ARG A 152 7.64 -17.50 3.16
N HIS A 153 8.36 -17.56 2.04
CA HIS A 153 8.86 -16.35 1.37
C HIS A 153 7.71 -15.42 0.96
N ARG A 154 6.62 -15.96 0.41
CA ARG A 154 5.45 -15.15 0.04
C ARG A 154 4.81 -14.43 1.24
N VAL A 155 4.93 -14.98 2.45
CA VAL A 155 4.47 -14.32 3.69
C VAL A 155 5.32 -13.09 3.99
N PHE A 156 6.64 -13.14 3.81
CA PHE A 156 7.49 -11.97 4.00
C PHE A 156 7.17 -10.86 3.00
N GLU A 157 6.86 -11.20 1.74
CA GLU A 157 6.39 -10.23 0.75
C GLU A 157 5.05 -9.60 1.14
N LEU A 158 4.12 -10.38 1.70
CA LEU A 158 2.85 -9.86 2.24
C LEU A 158 3.11 -8.89 3.40
N TRP A 159 4.00 -9.25 4.33
CA TRP A 159 4.37 -8.39 5.45
C TRP A 159 5.02 -7.07 5.00
N GLY A 160 5.91 -7.12 4.02
CA GLY A 160 6.53 -5.91 3.45
C GLY A 160 5.56 -4.97 2.73
N ARG A 161 4.36 -5.46 2.40
CA ARG A 161 3.26 -4.67 1.79
C ARG A 161 2.15 -4.30 2.77
N SER A 162 2.26 -4.72 4.03
CA SER A 162 1.23 -4.52 5.04
C SER A 162 1.65 -3.43 6.02
N ASP A 163 0.71 -2.59 6.43
CA ASP A 163 0.92 -1.60 7.49
C ASP A 163 1.04 -2.27 8.88
N ALA A 164 0.36 -3.42 9.05
CA ALA A 164 0.35 -4.16 10.31
C ALA A 164 0.24 -5.68 10.11
N ILE A 165 0.77 -6.44 11.08
CA ILE A 165 0.57 -7.87 11.26
C ILE A 165 -0.20 -8.09 12.55
N VAL A 166 -1.27 -8.88 12.48
CA VAL A 166 -2.11 -9.20 13.64
C VAL A 166 -2.02 -10.69 13.96
N VAL A 167 -1.73 -11.03 15.22
CA VAL A 167 -1.75 -12.41 15.72
C VAL A 167 -2.47 -12.49 17.08
N GLY A 168 -2.92 -13.69 17.46
CA GLY A 168 -3.45 -13.93 18.80
C GLY A 168 -2.34 -14.20 19.81
N GLY A 169 -2.62 -13.96 21.10
CA GLY A 169 -1.68 -14.25 22.20
C GLY A 169 -1.17 -15.70 22.20
N ASN A 170 -2.02 -16.66 21.86
CA ASN A 170 -1.63 -18.08 21.76
C ASN A 170 -0.53 -18.33 20.71
N THR A 171 -0.49 -17.56 19.62
CA THR A 171 0.59 -17.64 18.63
C THR A 171 1.91 -17.18 19.24
N ILE A 172 1.89 -16.16 20.10
CA ILE A 172 3.09 -15.71 20.82
C ILE A 172 3.55 -16.79 21.79
N CYS A 173 2.63 -17.34 22.59
CA CYS A 173 2.97 -18.34 23.60
C CYS A 173 3.47 -19.67 23.00
N ARG A 174 2.96 -20.07 21.83
CA ARG A 174 3.31 -21.37 21.21
C ARG A 174 4.44 -21.30 20.21
N ASP A 175 4.50 -20.22 19.42
CA ASP A 175 5.42 -20.14 18.27
C ASP A 175 6.56 -19.14 18.49
N ASN A 176 6.46 -18.26 19.49
CA ASN A 176 7.41 -17.19 19.80
C ASN A 176 7.97 -16.46 18.54
N PRO A 177 7.10 -15.90 17.66
CA PRO A 177 7.53 -15.37 16.38
C PRO A 177 8.15 -13.97 16.51
N LEU A 178 9.05 -13.63 15.58
CA LEU A 178 9.59 -12.27 15.42
C LEU A 178 8.58 -11.30 14.78
N LEU A 179 7.85 -11.80 13.77
CA LEU A 179 6.94 -11.03 12.91
C LEU A 179 7.61 -9.81 12.23
N THR A 180 8.87 -9.97 11.81
CA THR A 180 9.66 -8.95 11.10
C THR A 180 9.87 -9.31 9.62
N THR A 181 10.11 -8.32 8.78
CA THR A 181 10.55 -8.55 7.39
C THR A 181 12.04 -8.91 7.41
N ARG A 182 12.39 -10.17 7.11
CA ARG A 182 13.78 -10.68 7.20
C ARG A 182 14.71 -10.22 6.07
N HIS A 183 14.23 -9.37 5.16
CA HIS A 183 15.03 -8.74 4.13
C HIS A 183 15.17 -7.28 4.53
N GLY A 184 16.40 -6.83 4.85
CA GLY A 184 16.66 -5.45 5.24
C GLY A 184 16.23 -4.44 4.18
N GLY A 185 15.91 -3.22 4.61
CA GLY A 185 15.52 -2.11 3.73
C GLY A 185 14.03 -2.01 3.39
N TRP A 186 13.19 -2.93 3.87
CA TRP A 186 11.75 -2.91 3.62
C TRP A 186 10.97 -2.24 4.76
N HIS A 187 9.74 -1.81 4.43
CA HIS A 187 8.76 -1.32 5.39
C HIS A 187 8.53 -2.37 6.50
N MET A 188 8.74 -1.98 7.76
CA MET A 188 8.46 -2.81 8.93
C MET A 188 7.01 -2.60 9.37
N PRO A 189 6.14 -3.63 9.32
CA PRO A 189 4.76 -3.52 9.77
C PRO A 189 4.66 -3.37 11.29
N ILE A 190 3.62 -2.67 11.74
CA ILE A 190 3.23 -2.64 13.15
C ILE A 190 2.81 -4.04 13.57
N ARG A 191 3.31 -4.52 14.71
CA ARG A 191 2.98 -5.85 15.24
C ARG A 191 1.90 -5.73 16.31
N ILE A 192 0.73 -6.30 16.05
CA ILE A 192 -0.46 -6.20 16.90
C ILE A 192 -0.77 -7.58 17.48
N VAL A 193 -0.83 -7.66 18.82
CA VAL A 193 -1.22 -8.88 19.53
C VAL A 193 -2.62 -8.71 20.11
N MET A 194 -3.51 -9.64 19.76
CA MET A 194 -4.85 -9.70 20.33
C MET A 194 -4.90 -10.74 21.45
N THR A 195 -5.24 -10.31 22.66
CA THR A 195 -5.39 -11.19 23.83
C THR A 195 -6.52 -10.69 24.74
N GLN A 196 -7.18 -11.61 25.44
CA GLN A 196 -8.26 -11.29 26.37
C GLN A 196 -7.75 -11.01 27.79
N ILE A 197 -6.67 -11.67 28.22
CA ILE A 197 -6.21 -11.70 29.62
C ILE A 197 -4.81 -11.11 29.83
N LEU A 198 -4.14 -10.64 28.77
CA LEU A 198 -2.76 -10.12 28.78
C LEU A 198 -1.73 -11.05 29.45
N ASP A 199 -2.00 -12.35 29.46
CA ASP A 199 -1.08 -13.39 29.91
C ASP A 199 -0.14 -13.77 28.76
N LEU A 200 0.91 -12.97 28.57
CA LEU A 200 1.93 -13.16 27.54
C LEU A 200 3.30 -13.40 28.18
N PRO A 201 4.21 -14.17 27.54
CA PRO A 201 5.55 -14.38 28.07
C PRO A 201 6.28 -13.06 28.28
N VAL A 202 6.94 -12.90 29.43
CA VAL A 202 7.79 -11.73 29.72
C VAL A 202 8.94 -11.64 28.74
N GLU A 203 9.48 -12.79 28.32
CA GLU A 203 10.53 -12.91 27.32
C GLU A 203 9.94 -13.55 26.05
N ALA A 204 9.94 -12.79 24.95
CA ALA A 204 9.54 -13.26 23.63
C ALA A 204 10.33 -12.51 22.55
N ASN A 205 10.58 -13.18 21.42
CA ASN A 205 11.23 -12.61 20.25
C ASN A 205 10.48 -11.38 19.72
N LEU A 206 9.17 -11.32 19.96
CA LEU A 206 8.35 -10.18 19.57
C LEU A 206 8.77 -8.88 20.29
N TRP A 207 9.28 -8.98 21.52
CA TRP A 207 9.67 -7.83 22.34
C TRP A 207 11.04 -7.27 21.96
N ASP A 208 11.83 -8.06 21.22
CA ASP A 208 13.10 -7.59 20.69
C ASP A 208 12.86 -6.53 19.60
N MET A 209 13.46 -5.36 19.82
CA MET A 209 13.41 -4.19 18.96
C MET A 209 14.78 -3.85 18.37
N SER A 210 15.82 -4.66 18.61
CA SER A 210 17.17 -4.40 18.14
C SER A 210 17.28 -4.36 16.61
N GLU A 211 16.37 -5.02 15.89
CA GLU A 211 16.31 -5.10 14.42
C GLU A 211 15.19 -4.25 13.77
N VAL A 212 14.48 -3.37 14.51
CA VAL A 212 13.27 -2.64 14.04
C VAL A 212 13.52 -1.14 13.79
#